data_AF-A0A257A6W1-F1
#
_entry.id   AF-A0A257A6W1-F1
#
_cell.length_a   1.000
_cell.length_b   1.000
_cell.length_c   1.000
_cell.angle_alpha   90.00
_cell.angle_beta   90.00
_cell.angle_gamma   90.00
#
_symmetry.space_group_name_H-M   'P 1'
#
loop_
_entity.id
_entity.type
_entity.pdbx_description
1 polymer ?
#
loop_
_entity_poly.entity_id
_entity_poly.type
_entity_poly.pdbx_seq_one_letter_code
_entity_poly.pdbx_strand_id
1 'polypeptide(L)'
;MDAEEIKRRMLQQLQEEQYLQAEAEAIEAQKKVILRHILDAKARERLARIRMAKPETAELIENQLIQLYQMGRIREKLDEEKFLVLIKHLMPKKRDIKIRRV
;
A
#
# COMPACT_ATOMS: atom_id res chain seq x y z
N MET A 1 9.83 -47.61 13.68
CA MET A 1 9.61 -46.33 12.97
C MET A 1 10.41 -46.39 11.69
N ASP A 2 9.74 -46.88 10.66
CA ASP A 2 10.29 -47.27 9.38
C ASP A 2 10.72 -46.03 8.58
N ALA A 3 11.89 -46.10 7.93
CA ALA A 3 12.51 -44.95 7.25
C ALA A 3 11.62 -44.32 6.17
N GLU A 4 10.68 -45.08 5.61
CA GLU A 4 9.68 -44.57 4.65
C GLU A 4 8.64 -43.64 5.28
N GLU A 5 8.26 -43.88 6.54
CA GLU A 5 7.24 -43.08 7.22
C GLU A 5 7.79 -41.69 7.60
N ILE A 6 9.07 -41.63 7.96
CA ILE A 6 9.81 -40.38 8.21
C ILE A 6 9.93 -39.56 6.91
N LYS A 7 10.25 -40.22 5.79
CA LYS A 7 10.38 -39.57 4.48
C LYS A 7 9.05 -39.02 3.98
N ARG A 8 7.94 -39.75 4.17
CA ARG A 8 6.58 -39.28 3.85
C ARG A 8 6.17 -38.07 4.67
N ARG A 9 6.39 -38.08 6.00
CA ARG A 9 6.09 -36.93 6.86
C ARG A 9 6.91 -35.70 6.47
N MET A 10 8.20 -35.87 6.18
CA MET A 10 9.07 -34.76 5.77
C MET A 10 8.65 -34.15 4.44
N LEU A 11 8.24 -34.99 3.47
CA LEU A 11 7.68 -34.54 2.19
C LEU A 11 6.36 -33.79 2.37
N GLN A 12 5.47 -34.28 3.24
CA GLN A 12 4.21 -33.59 3.53
C GLN A 12 4.46 -32.23 4.19
N GLN A 13 5.32 -32.15 5.20
CA GLN A 13 5.64 -30.88 5.86
C GLN A 13 6.25 -29.87 4.88
N LEU A 14 7.19 -30.31 4.03
CA LEU A 14 7.81 -29.44 3.03
C LEU A 14 6.79 -28.90 2.02
N GLN A 15 5.83 -29.73 1.61
CA GLN A 15 4.78 -29.35 0.67
C GLN A 15 3.79 -28.36 1.30
N GLU A 16 3.47 -28.54 2.58
CA GLU A 16 2.60 -27.65 3.36
C GLU A 16 3.28 -26.29 3.60
N GLU A 17 4.57 -26.28 3.94
CA GLU A 17 5.38 -25.05 4.06
C GLU A 17 5.47 -24.29 2.74
N GLN A 18 5.69 -24.99 1.62
CA GLN A 18 5.70 -24.36 0.30
C GLN A 18 4.34 -23.76 -0.08
N TYR A 19 3.24 -24.43 0.27
CA TYR A 19 1.90 -23.91 0.01
C TYR A 19 1.62 -22.63 0.82
N LEU A 20 1.96 -22.63 2.11
CA LEU A 20 1.84 -21.46 2.99
C LEU A 20 2.70 -20.28 2.50
N GLN A 21 3.93 -20.54 2.07
CA GLN A 21 4.81 -19.52 1.50
C GLN A 21 4.24 -18.94 0.19
N ALA A 22 3.77 -19.79 -0.72
CA ALA A 22 3.20 -19.36 -1.99
C ALA A 22 1.93 -18.51 -1.81
N GLU A 23 1.08 -18.86 -0.83
CA GLU A 23 -0.14 -18.09 -0.52
C GLU A 23 0.20 -16.71 0.05
N ALA A 24 1.17 -16.62 0.97
CA ALA A 24 1.64 -15.35 1.50
C ALA A 24 2.24 -14.46 0.40
N GLU A 25 3.03 -15.04 -0.49
CA GLU A 25 3.67 -14.32 -1.59
C GLU A 25 2.64 -13.83 -2.63
N ALA A 26 1.59 -14.61 -2.89
CA ALA A 26 0.49 -14.23 -3.77
C ALA A 26 -0.30 -13.01 -3.22
N ILE A 27 -0.59 -13.00 -1.92
CA ILE A 27 -1.26 -11.88 -1.25
C ILE A 27 -0.39 -10.62 -1.32
N GLU A 28 0.92 -10.75 -1.11
CA GLU A 28 1.86 -9.63 -1.15
C GLU A 28 2.05 -9.09 -2.58
N ALA A 29 2.11 -9.99 -3.57
CA ALA A 29 2.16 -9.64 -4.98
C ALA A 29 0.90 -8.88 -5.41
N GLN A 30 -0.28 -9.34 -5.00
CA GLN A 30 -1.54 -8.63 -5.27
C GLN A 30 -1.51 -7.21 -4.67
N LYS A 31 -1.09 -7.05 -3.42
CA LYS A 31 -0.94 -5.71 -2.79
C LYS A 31 0.06 -4.81 -3.54
N LYS A 32 1.19 -5.35 -3.99
CA LYS A 32 2.18 -4.59 -4.79
C LYS A 32 1.65 -4.21 -6.17
N VAL A 33 0.89 -5.10 -6.82
CA VAL A 33 0.23 -4.84 -8.09
C VAL A 33 -0.79 -3.73 -7.93
N ILE A 34 -1.64 -3.81 -6.90
CA ILE A 34 -2.59 -2.77 -6.49
C ILE A 34 -1.89 -1.42 -6.33
N LEU A 35 -0.81 -1.36 -5.53
CA LEU A 35 -0.03 -0.15 -5.28
C LEU A 35 0.58 0.43 -6.56
N ARG A 36 1.06 -0.43 -7.48
CA ARG A 36 1.53 -0.03 -8.82
C ARG A 36 0.41 0.44 -9.74
N HIS A 37 -0.81 -0.02 -9.55
CA HIS A 37 -1.97 0.40 -10.34
C HIS A 37 -2.54 1.74 -9.88
N ILE A 38 -2.45 2.07 -8.58
CA ILE A 38 -2.95 3.34 -8.04
C ILE A 38 -1.99 4.50 -8.18
N LEU A 39 -0.67 4.25 -8.17
CA LEU A 39 0.35 5.30 -8.21
C LEU A 39 1.19 5.19 -9.48
N ASP A 40 1.25 6.28 -10.24
CA ASP A 40 2.19 6.38 -11.36
C ASP A 40 3.65 6.47 -10.86
N ALA A 41 4.62 6.18 -11.74
CA ALA A 41 6.04 6.31 -11.44
C ALA A 41 6.40 7.71 -10.94
N LYS A 42 5.83 8.77 -11.55
CA LYS A 42 6.05 10.16 -11.11
C LYS A 42 5.46 10.45 -9.73
N ALA A 43 4.25 9.93 -9.46
CA ALA A 43 3.59 10.11 -8.16
C ALA A 43 4.37 9.45 -7.01
N ARG A 44 4.95 8.25 -7.24
CA ARG A 44 5.83 7.58 -6.27
C ARG A 44 7.09 8.39 -5.98
N GLU A 45 7.74 8.93 -7.01
CA GLU A 45 8.92 9.76 -6.83
C GLU A 45 8.60 11.04 -6.04
N ARG A 46 7.42 11.65 -6.30
CA ARG A 46 6.95 12.80 -5.55
C ARG A 46 6.66 12.46 -4.09
N LEU A 47 5.96 11.35 -3.83
CA LEU A 47 5.71 10.84 -2.48
C LEU A 47 7.04 10.62 -1.75
N ALA A 48 8.05 10.02 -2.40
CA ALA A 48 9.36 9.80 -1.81
C ALA A 48 10.07 11.12 -1.44
N ARG A 49 10.05 12.12 -2.34
CA ARG A 49 10.59 13.46 -2.06
C ARG A 49 9.85 14.15 -0.90
N ILE A 50 8.53 14.01 -0.85
CA ILE A 50 7.71 14.58 0.23
C ILE A 50 7.97 13.84 1.54
N ARG A 51 8.12 12.52 1.53
CA ARG A 51 8.46 11.74 2.73
C ARG A 51 9.78 12.19 3.34
N MET A 52 10.76 12.54 2.50
CA MET A 52 12.02 13.13 2.95
C MET A 52 11.86 14.52 3.58
N ALA A 53 10.95 15.35 3.06
CA ALA A 53 10.71 16.69 3.57
C ALA A 53 9.75 16.74 4.77
N LYS A 54 8.70 15.92 4.75
CA LYS A 54 7.57 15.85 5.69
C LYS A 54 6.96 14.44 5.69
N PRO A 55 7.45 13.52 6.54
CA PRO A 55 6.96 12.14 6.60
C PRO A 55 5.49 12.06 7.01
N GLU A 56 5.04 12.90 7.97
CA GLU A 56 3.66 12.89 8.47
C GLU A 56 2.61 13.10 7.35
N THR A 57 2.92 13.98 6.39
CA THR A 57 2.02 14.24 5.25
C THR A 57 2.03 13.08 4.27
N ALA A 58 3.18 12.43 4.07
CA ALA A 58 3.29 11.27 3.19
C ALA A 58 2.47 10.09 3.73
N GLU A 59 2.53 9.83 5.03
CA GLU A 59 1.77 8.77 5.69
C GLU A 59 0.25 9.00 5.61
N LEU A 60 -0.22 10.23 5.81
CA LEU A 60 -1.63 10.59 5.63
C LEU A 60 -2.12 10.31 4.21
N ILE A 61 -1.31 10.66 3.20
CA ILE A 61 -1.67 10.46 1.79
C ILE A 61 -1.67 8.98 1.43
N GLU A 62 -0.68 8.20 1.89
CA GLU A 62 -0.65 6.74 1.70
C GLU A 62 -1.91 6.09 2.28
N ASN A 63 -2.25 6.39 3.53
CA ASN A 63 -3.45 5.85 4.18
C ASN A 63 -4.73 6.23 3.43
N GLN A 64 -4.84 7.47 2.97
CA GLN A 64 -6.02 7.93 2.23
C GLN A 64 -6.15 7.23 0.87
N LEU A 65 -5.04 7.01 0.16
CA LEU A 65 -5.04 6.30 -1.12
C LEU A 65 -5.39 4.82 -0.96
N ILE A 66 -4.86 4.18 0.08
CA ILE A 66 -5.19 2.78 0.41
C ILE A 66 -6.69 2.65 0.69
N GLN A 67 -7.27 3.54 1.51
CA GLN A 67 -8.70 3.55 1.79
C GLN A 67 -9.54 3.73 0.52
N LEU A 68 -9.18 4.71 -0.31
CA LEU A 68 -9.92 5.00 -1.54
C LEU A 68 -9.80 3.86 -2.58
N TYR A 69 -8.69 3.12 -2.58
CA TYR A 69 -8.53 1.91 -3.38
C TYR A 69 -9.41 0.77 -2.88
N GLN A 70 -9.42 0.51 -1.57
CA GLN A 70 -10.26 -0.52 -0.95
C GLN A 70 -11.75 -0.25 -1.18
N MET A 71 -12.16 1.02 -1.15
CA MET A 71 -13.52 1.45 -1.49
C MET A 71 -13.83 1.36 -3.00
N GLY A 72 -12.84 1.04 -3.84
CA GLY A 72 -13.00 0.95 -5.29
C GLY A 72 -13.24 2.30 -5.99
N ARG A 73 -13.04 3.43 -5.28
CA ARG A 73 -13.17 4.79 -5.84
C ARG A 73 -11.97 5.17 -6.71
N ILE A 74 -10.80 4.62 -6.41
CA ILE A 74 -9.60 4.77 -7.22
C ILE A 74 -9.32 3.43 -7.88
N ARG A 75 -9.60 3.33 -9.18
CA ARG A 75 -9.25 2.17 -10.02
C ARG A 75 -8.21 2.52 -11.09
N GLU A 76 -7.93 3.81 -11.24
CA GLU A 76 -7.07 4.35 -12.28
C GLU A 76 -5.81 4.94 -11.64
N LYS A 77 -4.72 4.99 -12.41
CA LYS A 77 -3.44 5.54 -11.96
C LYS A 77 -3.62 7.00 -11.56
N LEU A 78 -3.23 7.36 -10.34
CA LEU A 78 -3.05 8.77 -9.98
C LEU A 78 -1.78 9.29 -10.65
N ASP A 79 -2.00 10.27 -11.52
CA ASP A 79 -0.95 11.08 -12.09
C ASP A 79 -0.37 12.04 -11.04
N GLU A 80 0.83 12.56 -11.29
CA GLU A 80 1.49 13.55 -10.44
C GLU A 80 0.60 14.77 -10.20
N GLU A 81 -0.15 15.22 -11.20
CA GLU A 81 -1.04 16.38 -11.07
C GLU A 81 -2.17 16.13 -10.07
N LYS A 82 -2.85 14.99 -10.17
CA LYS A 82 -3.92 14.60 -9.23
C LYS A 82 -3.37 14.45 -7.81
N PHE A 83 -2.17 13.90 -7.69
CA PHE A 83 -1.47 13.74 -6.42
C PHE A 83 -1.11 15.10 -5.80
N LEU A 84 -0.59 16.05 -6.59
CA LEU A 84 -0.30 17.43 -6.18
C LEU A 84 -1.56 18.19 -5.74
N VAL A 85 -2.68 18.00 -6.43
CA VAL A 85 -3.96 18.61 -6.04
C VAL A 85 -4.44 18.07 -4.70
N LEU A 86 -4.35 16.74 -4.49
CA LEU A 86 -4.64 16.10 -3.20
C LEU A 86 -3.76 16.67 -2.08
N ILE A 87 -2.44 16.77 -2.31
CA ILE A 87 -1.52 17.38 -1.34
C ILE A 87 -1.90 18.83 -1.04
N LYS A 88 -2.20 19.64 -2.06
CA LYS A 88 -2.59 21.04 -1.88
C LYS A 88 -3.90 21.18 -1.10
N HIS A 89 -4.80 20.22 -1.22
CA HIS A 89 -6.05 20.19 -0.45
C HIS A 89 -5.83 19.69 0.98
N LEU A 90 -4.93 18.71 1.17
CA LEU A 90 -4.59 18.15 2.47
C LEU A 90 -3.66 19.05 3.30
N MET A 91 -2.82 19.84 2.65
CA MET A 91 -2.04 20.88 3.31
C MET A 91 -2.96 22.07 3.58
N PRO A 92 -3.38 22.33 4.83
CA PRO A 92 -3.89 23.64 5.16
C PRO A 92 -2.76 24.63 4.87
N LYS A 93 -2.93 25.49 3.86
CA LYS A 93 -2.19 26.77 3.82
C LYS A 93 -2.31 27.31 5.24
N LYS A 94 -1.18 27.60 5.90
CA LYS A 94 -1.14 28.36 7.15
C LYS A 94 -2.19 29.48 7.09
N ARG A 95 -3.34 29.22 7.67
CA ARG A 95 -4.38 30.15 8.05
C ARG A 95 -5.04 29.46 9.22
N ASP A 96 -4.60 29.86 10.41
CA ASP A 96 -5.52 30.14 11.50
C ASP A 96 -6.92 30.46 10.95
N ILE A 97 -7.94 29.86 11.52
CA ILE A 97 -8.99 30.56 12.26
C ILE A 97 -10.07 29.53 12.64
N LYS A 98 -10.21 29.34 13.95
CA LYS A 98 -11.39 28.79 14.64
C LYS A 98 -12.68 29.23 13.97
N ILE A 99 -13.58 28.34 13.55
CA ILE A 99 -15.01 28.68 13.52
C ILE A 99 -15.83 27.52 14.09
N ARG A 100 -16.47 27.84 15.21
CA ARG A 100 -17.45 27.07 15.98
C ARG A 100 -18.64 26.67 15.09
N ARG A 101 -19.12 25.44 15.30
CA ARG A 101 -20.44 24.97 14.89
C ARG A 101 -21.52 25.82 15.59
N VAL A 102 -22.48 26.34 14.84
CA VAL A 102 -23.76 26.88 15.35
C VAL A 102 -24.70 25.76 15.75
#